data_AF-A0AAD4MGY8-F1
#
_entry.id   AF-A0AAD4MGY8-F1
#
_cell.length_a   1.000
_cell.length_b   1.000
_cell.length_c   1.000
_cell.angle_alpha   90.00
_cell.angle_beta   90.00
_cell.angle_gamma   90.00
#
_symmetry.space_group_name_H-M   'P 1'
#
loop_
_entity.id
_entity.type
_entity.pdbx_description
1 polymer ?
#
loop_
_entity_poly.entity_id
_entity_poly.type
_entity_poly.pdbx_seq_one_letter_code
_entity_poly.pdbx_strand_id
1 'polypeptide(L)'
;MNNETQDLFHELARNSVVDPSVDPFVSANPSLDAGQVRAAILNATQAIMDGEDVDLESNGLIPPDVKQMLQFIMQDPIQRPYFREMWAYDLETRLRELAIARMVPTLIVIGKKDIQSSWEKDGGELERIFAGSGASFAYPEEANHVMGKETGPVPATFADAVQTYFSGRLDDGAMGVITDWLEAWFDESKMEEK
;
A
#
# COMPACT_ATOMS: atom_id res chain seq x y z
N MET A 1 11.54 5.97 -21.30
CA MET A 1 10.42 5.35 -20.58
C MET A 1 9.39 4.94 -21.62
N ASN A 2 9.00 3.67 -21.60
CA ASN A 2 8.04 3.06 -22.49
C ASN A 2 6.65 3.30 -21.88
N ASN A 3 5.71 3.78 -22.68
CA ASN A 3 4.39 4.24 -22.25
C ASN A 3 3.58 3.18 -21.46
N GLU A 4 3.93 1.90 -21.58
CA GLU A 4 3.29 0.78 -20.87
C GLU A 4 3.53 0.79 -19.35
N THR A 5 4.67 1.30 -18.85
CA THR A 5 4.98 1.32 -17.40
C THR A 5 4.25 2.45 -16.66
N GLN A 6 3.95 3.56 -17.34
CA GLN A 6 3.12 4.65 -16.81
C GLN A 6 1.65 4.24 -16.74
N ASP A 7 1.15 3.52 -17.74
CA ASP A 7 -0.23 3.03 -17.76
C ASP A 7 -0.52 2.05 -16.61
N LEU A 8 0.48 1.26 -16.19
CA LEU A 8 0.35 0.27 -15.11
C LEU A 8 0.37 0.90 -13.71
N PHE A 9 1.20 1.94 -13.47
CA PHE A 9 1.12 2.74 -12.24
C PHE A 9 -0.22 3.47 -12.15
N HIS A 10 -0.73 3.96 -13.28
CA HIS A 10 -2.08 4.50 -13.36
C HIS A 10 -3.15 3.44 -13.10
N GLU A 11 -2.95 2.18 -13.49
CA GLU A 11 -3.86 1.04 -13.30
C GLU A 11 -3.84 0.50 -11.86
N LEU A 12 -2.67 0.31 -11.26
CA LEU A 12 -2.51 -0.08 -9.85
C LEU A 12 -3.03 1.00 -8.91
N ALA A 13 -2.76 2.28 -9.18
CA ALA A 13 -3.37 3.36 -8.42
C ALA A 13 -4.87 3.58 -8.79
N ARG A 14 -5.37 3.09 -9.94
CA ARG A 14 -6.82 3.09 -10.30
C ARG A 14 -7.54 1.97 -9.55
N ASN A 15 -6.84 0.85 -9.29
CA ASN A 15 -7.37 -0.35 -8.66
C ASN A 15 -7.10 -0.42 -7.14
N SER A 16 -6.14 0.37 -6.62
CA SER A 16 -6.05 0.82 -5.24
C SER A 16 -7.23 1.75 -4.94
N VAL A 17 -8.42 1.15 -4.91
CA VAL A 17 -9.64 1.81 -4.51
C VAL A 17 -9.67 1.69 -3.00
N VAL A 18 -9.01 2.63 -2.32
CA VAL A 18 -9.57 3.08 -1.04
C VAL A 18 -11.02 3.43 -1.37
N ASP A 19 -11.97 2.87 -0.62
CA ASP A 19 -13.37 3.26 -0.74
C ASP A 19 -13.42 4.80 -0.77
N PRO A 20 -14.04 5.46 -1.77
CA PRO A 20 -14.06 6.91 -1.83
C PRO A 20 -14.72 7.57 -0.60
N SER A 21 -15.45 6.81 0.22
CA SER A 21 -15.95 7.24 1.53
C SER A 21 -14.93 7.12 2.67
N VAL A 22 -13.78 6.49 2.42
CA VAL A 22 -12.69 6.19 3.35
C VAL A 22 -11.34 6.72 2.83
N ASP A 23 -11.29 7.26 1.61
CA ASP A 23 -10.09 7.84 1.00
C ASP A 23 -9.68 9.11 1.79
N PRO A 24 -8.55 9.07 2.52
CA PRO A 24 -8.11 10.21 3.31
C PRO A 24 -7.84 11.45 2.42
N PHE A 25 -7.61 11.27 1.12
CA PHE A 25 -7.39 12.34 0.15
C PHE A 25 -8.69 12.91 -0.44
N VAL A 26 -9.82 12.19 -0.38
CA VAL A 26 -11.13 12.66 -0.91
C VAL A 26 -11.98 13.31 0.19
N SER A 27 -11.72 12.99 1.47
CA SER A 27 -12.47 13.51 2.62
C SER A 27 -12.48 15.05 2.77
N ALA A 28 -11.58 15.75 2.06
CA ALA A 28 -11.47 17.20 2.15
C ALA A 28 -12.58 17.97 1.40
N ASN A 29 -13.25 17.38 0.40
CA ASN A 29 -14.35 18.07 -0.30
C ASN A 29 -15.30 17.11 -1.08
N PRO A 30 -16.48 16.77 -0.54
CA PRO A 30 -17.41 15.82 -1.17
C PRO A 30 -18.04 16.30 -2.48
N SER A 31 -17.79 17.55 -2.90
CA SER A 31 -18.25 18.08 -4.20
C SER A 31 -17.27 17.88 -5.35
N LEU A 32 -16.06 17.35 -5.09
CA LEU A 32 -15.04 17.13 -6.12
C LEU A 32 -15.11 15.70 -6.65
N ASP A 33 -15.00 15.54 -7.97
CA ASP A 33 -14.89 14.23 -8.60
C ASP A 33 -13.55 13.59 -8.18
N ALA A 34 -13.62 12.46 -7.47
CA ALA A 34 -12.46 11.71 -7.01
C ALA A 34 -11.50 11.35 -8.16
N GLY A 35 -12.02 11.11 -9.37
CA GLY A 35 -11.20 10.88 -10.56
C GLY A 35 -10.38 12.12 -10.96
N GLN A 36 -10.97 13.31 -10.87
CA GLN A 36 -10.31 14.58 -11.18
C GLN A 36 -9.28 14.95 -10.10
N VAL A 37 -9.60 14.75 -8.82
CA VAL A 37 -8.67 14.96 -7.69
C VAL A 37 -7.45 14.06 -7.88
N ARG A 38 -7.67 12.77 -8.11
CA ARG A 38 -6.58 11.80 -8.32
C ARG A 38 -5.73 12.14 -9.54
N ALA A 39 -6.35 12.50 -10.66
CA ALA A 39 -5.61 12.90 -11.86
C ALA A 39 -4.75 14.15 -11.62
N ALA A 40 -5.28 15.15 -10.88
CA ALA A 40 -4.53 16.35 -10.53
C ALA A 40 -3.30 16.04 -9.67
N ILE A 41 -3.43 15.16 -8.66
CA ILE A 41 -2.33 14.72 -7.80
C ILE A 41 -1.25 14.00 -8.63
N LEU A 42 -1.64 13.05 -9.49
CA LEU A 42 -0.70 12.29 -10.30
C LEU A 42 0.06 13.17 -11.29
N ASN A 43 -0.63 14.08 -11.98
CA ASN A 43 0.00 15.00 -12.93
C ASN A 43 0.98 15.96 -12.24
N ALA A 44 0.59 16.53 -11.10
CA ALA A 44 1.47 17.40 -10.31
C ALA A 44 2.72 16.65 -9.82
N THR A 45 2.54 15.41 -9.36
CA THR A 45 3.64 14.57 -8.91
C THR A 45 4.62 14.25 -10.03
N GLN A 46 4.11 13.86 -11.21
CA GLN A 46 4.95 13.58 -12.38
C GLN A 46 5.75 14.81 -12.82
N ALA A 47 5.11 15.97 -12.90
CA ALA A 47 5.79 17.22 -13.26
C ALA A 47 6.90 17.59 -12.25
N ILE A 48 6.65 17.46 -10.94
CA ILE A 48 7.67 17.65 -9.89
C ILE A 48 8.87 16.70 -10.07
N MET A 49 8.59 15.45 -10.43
CA MET A 49 9.58 14.39 -10.62
C MET A 49 10.43 14.62 -11.88
N ASP A 50 9.84 15.22 -12.91
CA ASP A 50 10.53 15.68 -14.13
C ASP A 50 11.32 16.97 -13.90
N GLY A 51 11.20 17.56 -12.71
CA GLY A 51 11.92 18.77 -12.30
C GLY A 51 11.24 20.06 -12.72
N GLU A 52 9.97 19.99 -13.11
CA GLU A 52 9.16 21.16 -13.42
C GLU A 52 8.76 21.90 -12.15
N ASP A 53 8.59 23.22 -12.29
CA ASP A 53 8.03 24.06 -11.23
C ASP A 53 6.50 24.01 -11.33
N VAL A 54 5.86 23.43 -10.31
CA VAL A 54 4.41 23.20 -10.30
C VAL A 54 3.77 24.15 -9.29
N ASP A 55 2.86 25.00 -9.76
CA ASP A 55 2.03 25.84 -8.90
C ASP A 55 0.92 25.00 -8.24
N LEU A 56 1.25 24.44 -7.08
CA LEU A 56 0.32 23.67 -6.25
C LEU A 56 -0.71 24.57 -5.57
N GLU A 57 -0.40 25.84 -5.32
CA GLU A 57 -1.26 26.75 -4.55
C GLU A 57 -2.54 27.08 -5.33
N SER A 58 -2.43 27.38 -6.62
CA SER A 58 -3.58 27.67 -7.48
C SER A 58 -4.43 26.44 -7.85
N ASN A 59 -3.92 25.24 -7.62
CA ASN A 59 -4.63 24.01 -7.96
C ASN A 59 -5.75 23.70 -6.95
N GLY A 60 -6.99 24.06 -7.30
CA GLY A 60 -8.17 23.83 -6.46
C GLY A 60 -8.64 22.37 -6.34
N LEU A 61 -8.03 21.44 -7.10
CA LEU A 61 -8.37 20.02 -7.08
C LEU A 61 -7.51 19.21 -6.11
N ILE A 62 -6.30 19.69 -5.77
CA ILE A 62 -5.39 18.99 -4.86
C ILE A 62 -5.71 19.39 -3.41
N PRO A 63 -5.98 18.44 -2.50
CA PRO A 63 -6.24 18.74 -1.09
C PRO A 63 -5.05 19.44 -0.41
N PRO A 64 -5.28 20.34 0.57
CA PRO A 64 -4.22 21.08 1.25
C PRO A 64 -3.10 20.19 1.82
N ASP A 65 -3.45 19.07 2.45
CA ASP A 65 -2.47 18.15 3.04
C ASP A 65 -1.57 17.50 1.98
N VAL A 66 -2.13 17.21 0.81
CA VAL A 66 -1.37 16.69 -0.34
C VAL A 66 -0.46 17.77 -0.92
N LYS A 67 -0.92 19.03 -1.00
CA LYS A 67 -0.06 20.15 -1.41
C LYS A 67 1.13 20.29 -0.47
N GLN A 68 0.89 20.24 0.84
CA GLN A 68 1.95 20.35 1.85
C GLN A 68 2.97 19.20 1.74
N MET A 69 2.49 17.98 1.51
CA MET A 69 3.36 16.83 1.25
C MET A 69 4.21 17.02 -0.03
N LEU A 70 3.57 17.41 -1.15
CA LEU A 70 4.27 17.63 -2.42
C LEU A 70 5.28 18.79 -2.33
N GLN A 71 4.94 19.86 -1.60
CA GLN A 71 5.85 20.96 -1.29
C GLN A 71 7.03 20.50 -0.45
N PHE A 72 6.82 19.66 0.56
CA PHE A 72 7.90 19.08 1.36
C PHE A 72 8.87 18.27 0.48
N ILE A 73 8.33 17.44 -0.41
CA ILE A 73 9.13 16.67 -1.39
C ILE A 73 9.94 17.60 -2.31
N MET A 74 9.37 18.73 -2.74
CA MET A 74 10.03 19.71 -3.61
C MET A 74 11.12 20.53 -2.91
N GLN A 75 10.86 20.95 -1.66
CA GLN A 75 11.64 21.98 -0.97
C GLN A 75 12.87 21.44 -0.26
N ASP A 76 12.93 20.14 0.03
CA ASP A 76 14.10 19.50 0.65
C ASP A 76 14.96 18.75 -0.39
N PRO A 77 16.08 19.33 -0.87
CA PRO A 77 16.96 18.68 -1.85
C PRO A 77 17.52 17.34 -1.38
N ILE A 78 17.57 17.09 -0.06
CA ILE A 78 18.07 15.84 0.53
C ILE A 78 17.05 14.71 0.34
N GLN A 79 15.76 15.03 0.35
CA GLN A 79 14.68 14.04 0.23
C GLN A 79 14.36 13.68 -1.22
N ARG A 80 14.68 14.57 -2.18
CA ARG A 80 14.37 14.38 -3.60
C ARG A 80 14.91 13.07 -4.21
N PRO A 81 16.14 12.62 -3.94
CA PRO A 81 16.62 11.33 -4.44
C PRO A 81 15.78 10.15 -3.94
N TYR A 82 15.47 10.14 -2.64
CA TYR A 82 14.65 9.09 -2.02
C TYR A 82 13.25 9.01 -2.64
N PHE A 83 12.56 10.14 -2.72
CA PHE A 83 11.23 10.18 -3.33
C PHE A 83 11.29 9.84 -4.82
N ARG A 84 12.36 10.22 -5.54
CA ARG A 84 12.52 9.82 -6.95
C ARG A 84 12.62 8.31 -7.13
N GLU A 85 13.37 7.65 -6.27
CA GLU A 85 13.51 6.20 -6.29
C GLU A 85 12.21 5.50 -5.92
N MET A 86 11.51 5.98 -4.89
CA MET A 86 10.23 5.42 -4.45
C MET A 86 9.16 5.52 -5.55
N TRP A 87 9.05 6.65 -6.25
CA TRP A 87 8.07 6.85 -7.31
C TRP A 87 8.39 6.12 -8.61
N ALA A 88 9.67 5.88 -8.90
CA ALA A 88 10.10 5.08 -10.04
C ALA A 88 10.09 3.57 -9.76
N TYR A 89 9.71 3.15 -8.56
CA TYR A 89 9.75 1.76 -8.15
C TYR A 89 8.63 0.94 -8.80
N ASP A 90 8.97 0.14 -9.80
CA ASP A 90 8.04 -0.80 -10.44
C ASP A 90 7.78 -2.01 -9.52
N LEU A 91 6.86 -1.82 -8.57
CA LEU A 91 6.49 -2.84 -7.59
C LEU A 91 5.99 -4.13 -8.25
N GLU A 92 5.17 -4.04 -9.28
CA GLU A 92 4.60 -5.23 -9.93
C GLU A 92 5.67 -6.09 -10.57
N THR A 93 6.59 -5.49 -11.34
CA THR A 93 7.70 -6.25 -11.94
C THR A 93 8.53 -6.94 -10.86
N ARG A 94 8.81 -6.26 -9.74
CA ARG A 94 9.55 -6.85 -8.61
C ARG A 94 8.79 -7.98 -7.92
N LEU A 95 7.49 -7.84 -7.71
CA LEU A 95 6.66 -8.89 -7.14
C LEU A 95 6.57 -10.11 -8.06
N ARG A 96 6.52 -9.90 -9.38
CA ARG A 96 6.57 -11.00 -10.37
C ARG A 96 7.92 -11.70 -10.37
N GLU A 97 9.02 -10.96 -10.30
CA GLU A 97 10.36 -11.53 -10.15
C GLU A 97 10.46 -12.40 -8.89
N LEU A 98 9.92 -11.92 -7.76
CA LEU A 98 9.84 -12.70 -6.51
C LEU A 98 8.96 -13.95 -6.66
N ALA A 99 7.79 -13.83 -7.28
CA ALA A 99 6.87 -14.95 -7.50
C ALA A 99 7.49 -16.05 -8.39
N ILE A 100 8.36 -15.67 -9.33
CA ILE A 100 9.10 -16.61 -10.19
C ILE A 100 10.30 -17.20 -9.43
N ALA A 101 10.91 -16.44 -8.52
CA ALA A 101 12.03 -16.87 -7.69
C ALA A 101 11.55 -17.90 -6.64
N ARG A 102 11.36 -19.15 -7.07
CA ARG A 102 10.95 -20.31 -6.24
C ARG A 102 11.86 -20.63 -5.04
N MET A 103 12.96 -19.90 -4.87
CA MET A 103 13.92 -20.11 -3.79
C MET A 103 13.60 -19.32 -2.52
N VAL A 104 12.64 -18.39 -2.55
CA VAL A 104 12.27 -17.61 -1.36
C VAL A 104 10.87 -18.00 -0.89
N PRO A 105 10.78 -18.78 0.21
CA PRO A 105 9.54 -18.97 0.94
C PRO A 105 8.89 -17.63 1.24
N THR A 106 7.64 -17.44 0.82
CA THR A 106 6.94 -16.17 0.99
C THR A 106 5.60 -16.39 1.69
N LEU A 107 5.40 -15.66 2.79
CA LEU A 107 4.12 -15.50 3.47
C LEU A 107 3.66 -14.05 3.30
N ILE A 108 2.42 -13.88 2.85
CA ILE A 108 1.75 -12.58 2.73
C ILE A 108 0.63 -12.57 3.78
N VAL A 109 0.67 -11.59 4.67
CA VAL A 109 -0.33 -11.40 5.74
C VAL A 109 -0.92 -10.00 5.59
N ILE A 110 -2.24 -9.91 5.45
CA ILE A 110 -2.98 -8.63 5.45
C ILE A 110 -4.10 -8.73 6.47
N GLY A 111 -4.08 -7.87 7.48
CA GLY A 111 -5.13 -7.84 8.49
C GLY A 111 -6.46 -7.37 7.91
N LYS A 112 -7.58 -8.04 8.26
CA LYS A 112 -8.91 -7.63 7.76
C LYS A 112 -9.41 -6.31 8.35
N LYS A 113 -8.75 -5.81 9.41
CA LYS A 113 -9.00 -4.50 10.02
C LYS A 113 -7.98 -3.46 9.59
N ASP A 114 -7.12 -3.75 8.62
CA ASP A 114 -6.24 -2.76 8.03
C ASP A 114 -7.08 -1.72 7.26
N ILE A 115 -6.85 -0.44 7.57
CA ILE A 115 -7.50 0.69 6.90
C ILE A 115 -6.63 1.30 5.80
N GLN A 116 -5.36 0.94 5.74
CA GLN A 116 -4.40 1.39 4.73
C GLN A 116 -4.31 0.40 3.57
N SER A 117 -4.61 -0.88 3.81
CA SER A 117 -4.62 -1.95 2.81
C SER A 117 -5.96 -2.70 2.84
N SER A 118 -6.50 -3.00 1.66
CA SER A 118 -7.70 -3.84 1.51
C SER A 118 -7.30 -5.29 1.28
N TRP A 119 -7.58 -6.15 2.25
CA TRP A 119 -7.31 -7.59 2.12
C TRP A 119 -8.02 -8.23 0.92
N GLU A 120 -9.19 -7.74 0.51
CA GLU A 120 -9.90 -8.23 -0.68
C GLU A 120 -9.24 -7.78 -1.98
N LYS A 121 -8.95 -6.48 -2.12
CA LYS A 121 -8.45 -5.91 -3.38
C LYS A 121 -6.95 -6.14 -3.54
N ASP A 122 -6.17 -5.72 -2.54
CA ASP A 122 -4.72 -5.84 -2.57
C ASP A 122 -4.31 -7.30 -2.41
N GLY A 123 -4.98 -8.03 -1.51
CA GLY A 123 -4.76 -9.48 -1.35
C GLY A 123 -5.12 -10.26 -2.61
N GLY A 124 -6.27 -9.98 -3.24
CA GLY A 124 -6.67 -10.65 -4.49
C GLY A 124 -5.69 -10.40 -5.64
N GLU A 125 -5.15 -9.18 -5.75
CA GLU A 125 -4.13 -8.87 -6.76
C GLU A 125 -2.80 -9.55 -6.48
N LEU A 126 -2.37 -9.61 -5.21
CA LEU A 126 -1.18 -10.35 -4.82
C LEU A 126 -1.34 -11.86 -5.05
N GLU A 127 -2.49 -12.44 -4.73
CA GLU A 127 -2.80 -13.85 -5.04
C GLU A 127 -2.70 -14.14 -6.54
N ARG A 128 -3.17 -13.21 -7.38
CA ARG A 128 -3.05 -13.31 -8.83
C ARG A 128 -1.58 -13.25 -9.29
N ILE A 129 -0.78 -12.34 -8.74
CA ILE A 129 0.64 -12.19 -9.09
C ILE A 129 1.45 -13.42 -8.65
N PHE A 130 1.18 -13.93 -7.45
CA PHE A 130 1.89 -15.08 -6.86
C PHE A 130 1.26 -16.44 -7.20
N ALA A 131 0.29 -16.49 -8.09
CA ALA A 131 -0.35 -17.74 -8.51
C ALA A 131 0.70 -18.76 -9.00
N GLY A 132 0.76 -19.93 -8.35
CA GLY A 132 1.71 -21.00 -8.70
C GLY A 132 3.15 -20.80 -8.19
N SER A 133 3.44 -19.74 -7.42
CA SER A 133 4.75 -19.51 -6.79
C SER A 133 5.00 -20.36 -5.54
N GLY A 134 3.94 -20.87 -4.90
CA GLY A 134 4.01 -21.51 -3.59
C GLY A 134 3.96 -20.54 -2.41
N ALA A 135 3.72 -19.25 -2.66
CA ALA A 135 3.44 -18.28 -1.60
C ALA A 135 2.19 -18.67 -0.78
N SER A 136 2.24 -18.37 0.51
CA SER A 136 1.13 -18.56 1.46
C SER A 136 0.44 -17.23 1.73
N PHE A 137 -0.88 -17.25 1.88
CA PHE A 137 -1.70 -16.07 2.14
C PHE A 137 -2.51 -16.25 3.42
N ALA A 138 -2.62 -15.20 4.22
CA ALA A 138 -3.45 -15.18 5.40
C ALA A 138 -4.09 -13.82 5.65
N TYR A 139 -5.35 -13.85 6.06
CA TYR A 139 -6.15 -12.67 6.33
C TYR A 139 -6.77 -12.72 7.74
N PRO A 140 -6.00 -12.43 8.81
CA PRO A 140 -6.49 -12.52 10.18
C PRO A 140 -7.64 -11.54 10.45
N GLU A 141 -8.67 -12.01 11.17
CA GLU A 141 -9.95 -11.28 11.34
C GLU A 141 -9.84 -10.00 12.17
N GLU A 142 -8.96 -9.98 13.17
CA GLU A 142 -8.86 -8.88 14.14
C GLU A 142 -7.56 -8.07 13.98
N ALA A 143 -6.72 -8.39 12.99
CA ALA A 143 -5.44 -7.70 12.79
C ALA A 143 -5.62 -6.38 12.02
N ASN A 144 -4.99 -5.32 12.51
CA ASN A 144 -4.87 -4.03 11.83
C ASN A 144 -3.56 -3.94 11.00
N HIS A 145 -3.27 -2.75 10.46
CA HIS A 145 -2.07 -2.49 9.64
C HIS A 145 -0.74 -2.89 10.29
N VAL A 146 -0.61 -2.65 11.61
CA VAL A 146 0.60 -2.94 12.38
C VAL A 146 0.54 -4.33 13.03
N MET A 147 -0.37 -5.20 12.57
CA MET A 147 -0.67 -6.51 13.15
C MET A 147 -1.08 -6.45 14.63
N GLY A 148 -1.58 -5.29 15.05
CA GLY A 148 -2.21 -5.07 16.35
C GLY A 148 -3.61 -5.63 16.38
N LYS A 149 -4.06 -6.04 17.57
CA LYS A 149 -5.43 -6.50 17.79
C LYS A 149 -6.40 -5.32 17.79
N GLU A 150 -7.38 -5.38 16.90
CA GLU A 150 -8.49 -4.44 16.76
C GLU A 150 -9.83 -5.20 16.87
N THR A 151 -10.41 -5.17 18.07
CA THR A 151 -11.70 -5.81 18.37
C THR A 151 -12.89 -4.92 18.03
N GLY A 152 -12.64 -3.63 17.75
CA GLY A 152 -13.67 -2.67 17.36
C GLY A 152 -14.14 -2.84 15.91
N PRO A 153 -15.20 -2.10 15.52
CA PRO A 153 -15.46 -1.87 14.11
C PRO A 153 -14.24 -1.20 13.47
N VAL A 154 -14.03 -1.46 12.18
CA VAL A 154 -12.98 -0.77 11.42
C VAL A 154 -13.22 0.74 11.52
N PRO A 155 -12.22 1.55 11.91
CA PRO A 155 -12.39 3.00 11.95
C PRO A 155 -12.82 3.53 10.58
N ALA A 156 -13.81 4.42 10.57
CA ALA A 156 -14.32 5.00 9.32
C ALA A 156 -13.36 6.02 8.69
N THR A 157 -12.41 6.55 9.48
CA THR A 157 -11.44 7.54 9.01
C THR A 157 -10.04 7.25 9.57
N PHE A 158 -9.02 7.75 8.87
CA PHE A 158 -7.64 7.72 9.37
C PHE A 158 -7.49 8.46 10.70
N ALA A 159 -8.20 9.58 10.89
CA ALA A 159 -8.17 10.34 12.13
C ALA A 159 -8.69 9.54 13.33
N ASP A 160 -9.77 8.77 13.13
CA ASP A 160 -10.31 7.87 14.15
C ASP A 160 -9.34 6.71 14.42
N ALA A 161 -8.69 6.21 13.37
CA ALA A 161 -7.75 5.11 13.48
C ALA A 161 -6.49 5.51 14.26
N VAL A 162 -5.94 6.72 14.09
CA VAL A 162 -4.75 7.18 14.84
C VAL A 162 -4.96 7.14 16.36
N GLN A 163 -6.19 7.31 16.84
CA GLN A 163 -6.52 7.23 18.26
C GLN A 163 -6.50 5.81 18.82
N THR A 164 -6.76 4.80 17.98
CA THR A 164 -6.81 3.36 18.39
C THR A 164 -5.66 2.52 17.84
N TYR A 165 -4.85 3.11 16.95
CA TYR A 165 -3.86 2.44 16.09
C TYR A 165 -2.86 1.60 16.87
N PHE A 166 -2.51 2.07 18.07
CA PHE A 166 -1.62 1.39 19.00
C PHE A 166 -2.40 0.98 20.25
N SER A 167 -3.19 -0.09 20.15
CA SER A 167 -3.77 -0.76 21.32
C SER A 167 -2.70 -1.40 22.22
N GLY A 168 -1.45 -1.49 21.73
CA GLY A 168 -0.28 -2.02 22.45
C GLY A 168 -0.22 -3.55 22.51
N ARG A 169 -1.18 -4.26 21.90
CA ARG A 169 -1.24 -5.73 21.85
C ARG A 169 -1.30 -6.21 20.40
N LEU A 170 -0.44 -7.19 20.08
CA LEU A 170 -0.46 -7.87 18.78
C LEU A 170 -1.68 -8.78 18.66
N ASP A 171 -2.16 -8.99 17.44
CA ASP A 171 -3.23 -9.94 17.16
C ASP A 171 -2.73 -11.39 17.30
N ASP A 172 -3.40 -12.16 18.16
CA ASP A 172 -3.00 -13.54 18.45
C ASP A 172 -3.15 -14.43 17.19
N GLY A 173 -4.13 -14.13 16.33
CA GLY A 173 -4.37 -14.86 15.07
C GLY A 173 -3.25 -14.61 14.05
N ALA A 174 -2.90 -13.35 13.83
CA ALA A 174 -1.78 -12.95 12.97
C ALA A 174 -0.46 -13.55 13.45
N MET A 175 -0.19 -13.45 14.76
CA MET A 175 1.04 -14.01 15.34
C MET A 175 1.09 -15.53 15.20
N GLY A 176 -0.02 -16.23 15.46
CA GLY A 176 -0.11 -17.68 15.29
C GLY A 176 0.19 -18.11 13.86
N VAL A 177 -0.42 -17.46 12.85
CA VAL A 177 -0.13 -17.74 11.44
C VAL A 177 1.35 -17.57 11.12
N ILE A 178 1.96 -16.48 11.58
CA ILE A 178 3.38 -16.20 11.32
C ILE A 178 4.27 -17.26 11.97
N THR A 179 4.03 -17.60 13.24
CA THR A 179 4.83 -18.59 13.95
C THR A 179 4.66 -19.99 13.36
N ASP A 180 3.43 -20.40 13.08
CA ASP A 180 3.14 -21.72 12.51
C ASP A 180 3.78 -21.87 11.13
N TRP A 181 3.74 -20.80 10.32
CA TRP A 181 4.38 -20.80 9.00
C TRP A 181 5.91 -20.89 9.12
N LEU A 182 6.52 -20.14 10.04
CA LEU A 182 7.96 -20.19 10.29
C LEU A 182 8.38 -21.59 10.78
N GLU A 183 7.66 -22.15 11.76
CA GLU A 183 7.93 -23.49 12.28
C GLU A 183 7.82 -24.54 11.18
N ALA A 184 6.81 -24.48 10.32
CA ALA A 184 6.64 -25.40 9.20
C ALA A 184 7.79 -25.30 8.18
N TRP A 185 8.41 -24.13 8.02
CA TRP A 185 9.54 -23.91 7.12
C TRP A 185 10.89 -24.29 7.71
N PHE A 186 11.06 -24.15 9.03
CA PHE A 186 12.30 -24.47 9.73
C PHE A 186 12.30 -25.86 10.39
N ASP A 187 11.24 -26.66 10.19
CA ASP A 187 11.19 -28.05 10.63
C ASP A 187 12.27 -28.88 9.90
N GLU A 188 13.41 -29.08 10.58
CA GLU A 188 14.59 -29.81 10.10
C GLU A 188 14.26 -31.24 9.63
N SER A 189 13.19 -31.85 10.15
CA SER A 189 12.77 -33.20 9.77
C SER A 189 12.23 -33.32 8.33
N LYS A 190 11.97 -32.18 7.66
CA LYS A 190 11.51 -32.11 6.26
C LYS A 190 12.52 -31.48 5.31
N MET A 191 13.70 -31.11 5.80
CA MET A 191 14.75 -30.42 5.04
C MET A 191 15.71 -31.37 4.30
N GLU A 192 15.62 -32.70 4.52
CA GLU A 192 16.41 -33.70 3.78
C GLU A 192 15.80 -34.13 2.43
N GLU A 193 14.57 -33.70 2.09
CA GLU A 193 13.87 -34.08 0.85
C GLU A 193 13.62 -32.92 -0.15
N LYS A 194 14.14 -31.71 0.09
CA LYS A 194 14.07 -30.58 -0.86
C LYS A 194 15.41 -30.31 -1.52
#